data_AF-A0A5C8YZN7-F1
#
_entry.id   AF-A0A5C8YZN7-F1
#
_cell.length_a   1.000
_cell.length_b   1.000
_cell.length_c   1.000
_cell.angle_alpha   90.00
_cell.angle_beta   90.00
_cell.angle_gamma   90.00
#
_symmetry.space_group_name_H-M   'P 1'
#
loop_
_entity.id
_entity.type
_entity.pdbx_description
1 polymer ?
#
loop_
_entity_poly.entity_id
_entity_poly.type
_entity_poly.pdbx_seq_one_letter_code
_entity_poly.pdbx_strand_id
1 'polypeptide(L)'
;MKHCIECGAKLSEKQHPEEGVIPYCLACEAYRFPIFNTAVSLIILDEQEEKTLFIEQYGREGFILVAGYISKGESAEQTAAREVKEEVGLAIENIRFNKSEYFESSNTLMLNFSCRAKNSVELVTNFEVDRAQWFKLEDAVEGIRPNSLAKRFFMHWLDSKQP
;
A
#
# COMPACT_ATOMS: atom_id res chain seq x y z
N MET A 1 1.18 -6.48 -19.84
CA MET A 1 1.31 -7.95 -20.05
C MET A 1 1.56 -8.24 -21.53
N LYS A 2 2.65 -8.91 -21.91
CA LYS A 2 3.00 -9.17 -23.34
C LYS A 2 2.81 -10.64 -23.78
N HIS A 3 2.74 -11.57 -22.83
CA HIS A 3 2.62 -13.01 -23.08
C HIS A 3 1.51 -13.58 -22.20
N CYS A 4 0.90 -14.68 -22.65
CA CYS A 4 -0.17 -15.38 -21.96
C CYS A 4 0.37 -16.09 -20.72
N ILE A 5 -0.24 -15.85 -19.56
CA ILE A 5 0.14 -16.48 -18.30
C ILE A 5 -0.04 -18.00 -18.30
N GLU A 6 -1.01 -18.52 -19.07
CA GLU A 6 -1.31 -19.96 -19.11
C GLU A 6 -0.35 -20.77 -20.00
N CYS A 7 0.01 -20.24 -21.18
CA CYS A 7 0.74 -21.00 -22.21
C CYS A 7 2.02 -20.34 -22.72
N GLY A 8 2.35 -19.12 -22.27
CA GLY A 8 3.54 -18.39 -22.68
C GLY A 8 3.48 -17.73 -24.08
N ALA A 9 2.45 -17.99 -24.89
CA ALA A 9 2.33 -17.40 -26.23
C ALA A 9 2.19 -15.86 -26.18
N LYS A 10 2.73 -15.16 -27.18
CA LYS A 10 2.57 -13.70 -27.32
C LYS A 10 1.09 -13.33 -27.45
N LEU A 11 0.68 -12.28 -26.73
CA LEU A 11 -0.69 -11.77 -26.81
C LEU A 11 -0.85 -10.82 -28.01
N SER A 12 -2.01 -10.89 -28.65
CA SER A 12 -2.48 -9.92 -29.65
C SER A 12 -3.57 -9.04 -29.05
N GLU A 13 -3.85 -7.89 -29.64
CA GLU A 13 -5.02 -7.09 -29.29
C GLU A 13 -6.26 -7.61 -30.03
N LYS A 14 -7.39 -7.74 -29.34
CA LYS A 14 -8.67 -8.15 -29.94
C LYS A 14 -9.81 -7.35 -29.32
N GLN A 15 -10.77 -6.94 -30.14
CA GLN A 15 -12.00 -6.31 -29.66
C GLN A 15 -12.80 -7.32 -28.81
N HIS A 16 -13.06 -6.98 -27.56
CA HIS A 16 -14.04 -7.62 -26.69
C HIS A 16 -15.43 -7.02 -26.98
N PRO A 17 -16.52 -7.81 -26.95
CA PRO A 17 -17.87 -7.30 -27.21
C PRO A 17 -18.32 -6.17 -26.27
N GLU A 18 -17.88 -6.19 -25.01
CA GLU A 18 -18.36 -5.28 -23.97
C GLU A 18 -17.29 -4.35 -23.39
N GLU A 19 -16.00 -4.71 -23.51
CA GLU A 19 -14.91 -4.08 -22.74
C GLU A 19 -13.84 -3.40 -23.60
N GLY A 20 -14.09 -3.24 -24.90
CA GLY A 20 -13.12 -2.59 -25.79
C GLY A 20 -11.98 -3.51 -26.21
N VAL A 21 -10.82 -2.93 -26.51
CA VAL A 21 -9.64 -3.69 -26.95
C VAL A 21 -8.95 -4.33 -25.75
N ILE A 22 -8.89 -5.67 -25.73
CA ILE A 22 -8.32 -6.46 -24.65
C ILE A 22 -7.22 -7.39 -25.20
N PRO A 23 -6.14 -7.64 -24.45
CA PRO A 23 -5.16 -8.67 -24.83
C PRO A 23 -5.83 -10.04 -25.00
N TYR A 24 -5.50 -10.75 -26.07
CA TYR A 24 -6.08 -12.03 -26.45
C TYR A 24 -4.98 -13.04 -26.77
N CYS A 25 -5.15 -14.25 -26.26
CA CYS A 25 -4.28 -15.36 -26.58
C CYS A 25 -4.90 -16.19 -27.71
N LEU A 26 -4.25 -16.22 -28.88
CA LEU A 26 -4.69 -17.05 -30.01
C LEU A 26 -4.58 -18.55 -29.71
N ALA A 27 -3.55 -18.98 -28.96
CA ALA A 27 -3.33 -20.40 -28.66
C ALA A 27 -4.34 -20.98 -27.65
N CYS A 28 -4.78 -20.17 -26.67
CA CYS A 28 -5.79 -20.58 -25.70
C CYS A 28 -7.21 -20.13 -26.07
N GLU A 29 -7.35 -19.40 -27.18
CA GLU A 29 -8.62 -18.80 -27.64
C GLU A 29 -9.36 -18.00 -26.57
N ALA A 30 -8.64 -17.20 -25.79
CA ALA A 30 -9.22 -16.51 -24.64
C ALA A 30 -8.63 -15.12 -24.39
N TYR A 31 -9.49 -14.23 -23.87
CA TYR A 31 -9.10 -12.89 -23.42
C TYR A 31 -8.24 -12.97 -22.15
N ARG A 32 -7.36 -11.97 -21.97
CA ARG A 32 -6.40 -11.87 -20.89
C ARG A 32 -6.44 -10.46 -20.32
N PHE A 33 -7.14 -10.31 -19.21
CA PHE A 33 -7.21 -9.05 -18.48
C PHE A 33 -5.90 -8.78 -17.75
N PRO A 34 -5.45 -7.51 -17.65
CA PRO A 34 -4.27 -7.15 -16.89
C PRO A 34 -4.37 -7.64 -15.44
N ILE A 35 -3.32 -8.29 -14.97
CA ILE A 35 -3.17 -8.68 -13.57
C ILE A 35 -2.22 -7.70 -12.91
N PHE A 36 -2.64 -7.15 -11.79
CA PHE A 36 -1.83 -6.30 -10.93
C PHE A 36 -1.82 -6.85 -9.51
N ASN A 37 -0.77 -6.55 -8.78
CA ASN A 37 -0.70 -6.89 -7.36
C ASN A 37 -1.63 -5.96 -6.59
N THR A 38 -2.09 -6.39 -5.41
CA THR A 38 -2.78 -5.50 -4.48
C THR A 38 -1.99 -5.47 -3.18
N ALA A 39 -1.84 -4.28 -2.61
CA ALA A 39 -1.10 -4.06 -1.39
C ALA A 39 -1.77 -2.98 -0.54
N VAL A 40 -1.46 -2.98 0.75
CA VAL A 40 -1.94 -1.98 1.71
C VAL A 40 -0.86 -0.96 2.01
N SER A 41 -1.27 0.25 2.39
CA SER A 41 -0.38 1.30 2.92
C SER A 41 -1.05 1.95 4.13
N LEU A 42 -0.31 2.22 5.21
CA LEU A 42 -0.90 2.52 6.51
C LEU A 42 -0.42 3.85 7.08
N ILE A 43 -1.38 4.72 7.36
CA ILE A 43 -1.21 5.88 8.26
C ILE A 43 -1.52 5.37 9.67
N ILE A 44 -0.50 5.26 10.51
CA ILE A 44 -0.62 4.67 11.85
C ILE A 44 -0.50 5.79 12.86
N LEU A 45 -1.59 6.05 13.59
CA LEU A 45 -1.66 7.07 14.63
C LEU A 45 -1.32 6.48 15.98
N ASP A 46 -0.78 7.30 16.88
CA ASP A 46 -0.67 6.95 18.29
C ASP A 46 -2.05 6.98 18.98
N GLU A 47 -2.12 6.55 20.22
CA GLU A 47 -3.35 6.40 20.99
C GLU A 47 -4.12 7.72 21.14
N GLN A 48 -3.39 8.85 21.15
CA GLN A 48 -3.92 10.19 21.30
C GLN A 48 -4.22 10.86 19.95
N GLU A 49 -3.88 10.21 18.84
CA GLU A 49 -4.01 10.74 17.48
C GLU A 49 -3.26 12.08 17.28
N GLU A 50 -2.14 12.26 17.99
CA GLU A 50 -1.26 13.43 17.92
C GLU A 50 0.00 13.18 17.08
N LYS A 51 0.36 11.91 16.90
CA LYS A 51 1.54 11.48 16.14
C LYS A 51 1.19 10.43 15.10
N THR A 52 1.98 10.39 14.03
CA THR A 52 1.95 9.33 13.02
C THR A 52 3.32 8.63 12.95
N LEU A 53 3.30 7.32 12.71
CA LEU A 53 4.51 6.53 12.53
C LEU A 53 4.93 6.51 11.07
N PHE A 54 6.22 6.75 10.81
CA PHE A 54 6.84 6.51 9.51
C PHE A 54 8.04 5.58 9.62
N ILE A 55 8.40 4.94 8.51
CA ILE A 55 9.53 4.00 8.42
C ILE A 55 10.51 4.36 7.28
N GLU A 56 11.77 4.01 7.44
CA GLU A 56 12.75 3.84 6.36
C GLU A 56 12.98 2.33 6.16
N GLN A 57 13.06 1.87 4.92
CA GLN A 57 13.17 0.44 4.60
C GLN A 57 14.16 0.14 3.47
N TYR A 58 14.76 -1.04 3.52
CA TYR A 58 15.65 -1.60 2.49
C TYR A 58 16.83 -0.69 2.08
N GLY A 59 17.41 0.04 3.02
CA GLY A 59 18.52 0.96 2.80
C GLY A 59 18.16 2.19 1.95
N ARG A 60 16.87 2.50 1.79
CA ARG A 60 16.40 3.66 1.03
C ARG A 60 16.19 4.84 1.95
N GLU A 61 16.79 5.97 1.60
CA GLU A 61 16.59 7.22 2.33
C GLU A 61 15.16 7.76 2.16
N GLY A 62 14.64 8.33 3.24
CA GLY A 62 13.38 9.04 3.30
C GLY A 62 12.25 8.20 3.88
N PHE A 63 11.64 8.73 4.93
CA PHE A 63 10.52 8.13 5.62
C PHE A 63 9.28 7.97 4.71
N ILE A 64 8.61 6.83 4.83
CA ILE A 64 7.37 6.48 4.15
C ILE A 64 6.38 5.84 5.13
N LEU A 65 5.21 5.45 4.62
CA LEU A 65 4.23 4.66 5.35
C LEU A 65 4.63 3.18 5.35
N VAL A 66 4.23 2.44 6.39
CA VAL A 66 4.22 0.95 6.40
C VAL A 66 3.35 0.48 5.24
N ALA A 67 3.82 -0.53 4.49
CA ALA A 67 3.11 -1.03 3.33
C ALA A 67 3.53 -2.46 2.96
N GLY A 68 2.57 -3.31 2.61
CA GLY A 68 2.86 -4.69 2.22
C GLY A 68 1.79 -5.33 1.36
N TYR A 69 2.14 -6.42 0.69
CA TYR A 69 1.27 -7.10 -0.27
C TYR A 69 0.19 -7.93 0.42
N ILE A 70 -1.01 -7.92 -0.16
CA ILE A 70 -2.10 -8.78 0.31
C ILE A 70 -1.77 -10.22 -0.06
N SER A 71 -1.72 -11.09 0.95
CA SER A 71 -1.51 -12.53 0.72
C SER A 71 -2.83 -13.23 0.41
N LYS A 72 -2.74 -14.36 -0.30
CA LYS A 72 -3.92 -15.17 -0.63
C LYS A 72 -4.65 -15.60 0.64
N GLY A 73 -5.94 -15.29 0.71
CA GLY A 73 -6.80 -15.64 1.84
C GLY A 73 -6.91 -14.55 2.92
N GLU A 74 -6.19 -13.44 2.77
CA GLU A 74 -6.31 -12.27 3.65
C GLU A 74 -7.26 -11.22 3.05
N SER A 75 -8.02 -10.55 3.92
CA SER A 75 -8.60 -9.25 3.61
C SER A 75 -7.53 -8.15 3.66
N ALA A 76 -7.86 -6.97 3.12
CA ALA A 76 -6.97 -5.82 3.22
C ALA A 76 -6.73 -5.40 4.69
N GLU A 77 -7.76 -5.47 5.54
CA GLU A 77 -7.67 -5.16 6.98
C GLU A 77 -6.83 -6.20 7.74
N GLN A 78 -6.93 -7.48 7.37
CA GLN A 78 -6.08 -8.53 7.93
C GLN A 78 -4.61 -8.31 7.54
N THR A 79 -4.37 -7.99 6.26
CA THR A 79 -3.03 -7.64 5.75
C THR A 79 -2.49 -6.44 6.51
N ALA A 80 -3.27 -5.37 6.66
CA ALA A 80 -2.89 -4.18 7.42
C ALA A 80 -2.45 -4.51 8.86
N ALA A 81 -3.22 -5.33 9.57
CA ALA A 81 -2.88 -5.74 10.93
C ALA A 81 -1.63 -6.62 10.99
N ARG A 82 -1.42 -7.49 9.99
CA ARG A 82 -0.23 -8.34 9.89
C ARG A 82 1.02 -7.52 9.62
N GLU A 83 1.02 -6.69 8.57
CA GLU A 83 2.20 -5.90 8.16
C GLU A 83 2.66 -4.97 9.30
N VAL A 84 1.73 -4.27 9.96
CA VAL A 84 2.09 -3.40 11.08
C VAL A 84 2.67 -4.18 12.27
N LYS A 85 2.18 -5.39 12.52
CA LYS A 85 2.75 -6.25 13.56
C LYS A 85 4.13 -6.78 13.17
N GLU A 86 4.33 -7.17 11.92
CA GLU A 86 5.58 -7.75 11.42
C GLU A 86 6.69 -6.70 11.28
N GLU A 87 6.39 -5.52 10.76
CA GLU A 87 7.38 -4.49 10.45
C GLU A 87 7.75 -3.62 11.65
N VAL A 88 6.79 -3.32 12.54
CA VAL A 88 6.98 -2.36 13.64
C VAL A 88 6.48 -2.85 15.00
N GLY A 89 5.99 -4.09 15.10
CA GLY A 89 5.65 -4.73 16.37
C GLY A 89 4.34 -4.26 17.00
N LEU A 90 3.55 -3.42 16.31
CA LEU A 90 2.38 -2.79 16.89
C LEU A 90 1.09 -3.59 16.64
N ALA A 91 0.20 -3.60 17.63
CA ALA A 91 -1.19 -3.99 17.44
C ALA A 91 -2.02 -2.75 17.10
N ILE A 92 -2.87 -2.85 16.07
CA ILE A 92 -3.70 -1.73 15.60
C ILE A 92 -5.19 -1.99 15.78
N GLU A 93 -5.96 -0.92 15.75
CA GLU A 93 -7.42 -0.88 15.74
C GLU A 93 -7.94 0.28 14.89
N ASN A 94 -9.27 0.40 14.76
CA ASN A 94 -9.92 1.47 14.00
C ASN A 94 -9.39 1.61 12.56
N ILE A 95 -9.17 0.49 11.89
CA ILE A 95 -8.73 0.46 10.49
C ILE A 95 -9.84 1.08 9.63
N ARG A 96 -9.53 2.20 8.96
CA ARG A 96 -10.45 2.96 8.13
C ARG A 96 -9.82 3.22 6.78
N PHE A 97 -10.54 2.90 5.72
CA PHE A 97 -10.12 3.21 4.36
C PHE A 97 -9.94 4.73 4.19
N ASN A 98 -8.86 5.12 3.53
CA ASN A 98 -8.55 6.51 3.18
C ASN A 98 -8.71 6.73 1.67
N LYS A 99 -7.91 6.03 0.87
CA LYS A 99 -7.86 6.21 -0.58
C LYS A 99 -7.21 5.00 -1.25
N SER A 100 -7.54 4.76 -2.51
CA SER A 100 -6.82 3.83 -3.37
C SER A 100 -6.15 4.56 -4.53
N GLU A 101 -4.99 4.09 -4.95
CA GLU A 101 -4.29 4.61 -6.14
C GLU A 101 -3.55 3.46 -6.83
N TYR A 102 -3.65 3.38 -8.15
CA TYR A 102 -2.85 2.45 -8.93
C TYR A 102 -1.44 3.00 -9.14
N PHE A 103 -0.45 2.27 -8.65
CA PHE A 103 0.96 2.65 -8.71
C PHE A 103 1.66 1.93 -9.86
N GLU A 104 1.73 2.63 -11.00
CA GLU A 104 2.27 2.11 -12.26
C GLU A 104 3.66 1.48 -12.10
N SER A 105 4.57 2.12 -11.35
CA SER A 105 5.96 1.67 -11.26
C SER A 105 6.14 0.29 -10.65
N SER A 106 5.18 -0.20 -9.85
CA SER A 106 5.19 -1.56 -9.32
C SER A 106 4.03 -2.41 -9.84
N ASN A 107 3.24 -1.93 -10.82
CA ASN A 107 2.05 -2.61 -11.32
C ASN A 107 1.15 -3.10 -10.17
N THR A 108 0.86 -2.20 -9.23
CA THR A 108 0.19 -2.52 -7.95
C THR A 108 -0.95 -1.54 -7.67
N LEU A 109 -2.14 -2.05 -7.33
CA LEU A 109 -3.20 -1.24 -6.73
C LEU A 109 -2.91 -1.09 -5.23
N MET A 110 -2.64 0.14 -4.80
CA MET A 110 -2.42 0.45 -3.40
C MET A 110 -3.72 0.84 -2.72
N LEU A 111 -4.04 0.17 -1.61
CA LEU A 111 -5.16 0.48 -0.73
C LEU A 111 -4.63 1.14 0.55
N ASN A 112 -4.84 2.43 0.70
CA ASN A 112 -4.39 3.16 1.88
C ASN A 112 -5.46 3.17 2.97
N PHE A 113 -5.03 2.89 4.20
CA PHE A 113 -5.84 2.95 5.40
C PHE A 113 -5.20 3.87 6.44
N SER A 114 -6.04 4.42 7.31
CA SER A 114 -5.61 4.97 8.59
C SER A 114 -6.01 4.00 9.71
N CYS A 115 -5.21 3.93 10.77
CA CYS A 115 -5.48 3.11 11.93
C CYS A 115 -4.84 3.73 13.18
N ARG A 116 -5.19 3.20 14.34
CA ARG A 116 -4.65 3.62 15.63
C ARG A 116 -3.89 2.49 16.29
N ALA A 117 -2.68 2.76 16.76
CA ALA A 117 -1.92 1.83 17.59
C ALA A 117 -2.61 1.66 18.94
N LYS A 118 -2.65 0.43 19.47
CA LYS A 118 -3.20 0.15 20.82
C LYS A 118 -2.22 0.53 21.93
N ASN A 119 -0.93 0.54 21.62
CA ASN A 119 0.16 0.95 22.49
C ASN A 119 1.30 1.46 21.59
N SER A 120 1.78 2.69 21.77
CA SER A 120 2.88 3.28 20.98
C SER A 120 4.24 3.31 21.69
N VAL A 121 4.34 2.72 22.87
CA VAL A 121 5.52 2.84 23.76
C VAL A 121 6.76 2.16 23.21
N GLU A 122 6.64 0.98 22.59
CA GLU A 122 7.78 0.22 22.09
C GLU A 122 7.56 -0.19 20.63
N LEU A 123 8.54 0.15 19.79
CA LEU A 123 8.62 -0.29 18.40
C LEU A 123 9.61 -1.45 18.31
N VAL A 124 9.16 -2.58 17.78
CA VAL A 124 10.01 -3.73 17.53
C VAL A 124 10.04 -3.96 16.03
N THR A 125 11.15 -3.58 15.40
CA THR A 125 11.29 -3.65 13.95
C THR A 125 11.91 -4.98 13.49
N ASN A 126 11.56 -5.40 12.28
CA ASN A 126 12.18 -6.55 11.63
C ASN A 126 13.38 -6.13 10.75
N PHE A 127 13.90 -7.05 9.94
CA PHE A 127 15.07 -6.82 9.08
C PHE A 127 14.77 -5.94 7.85
N GLU A 128 13.51 -5.65 7.54
CA GLU A 128 13.11 -4.83 6.40
C GLU A 128 13.15 -3.33 6.74
N VAL A 129 12.90 -3.00 8.01
CA VAL A 129 12.80 -1.64 8.52
C VAL A 129 14.13 -1.19 9.13
N ASP A 130 14.76 -0.20 8.49
CA ASP A 130 16.01 0.40 8.94
C ASP A 130 15.78 1.35 10.12
N ARG A 131 14.67 2.11 10.07
CA ARG A 131 14.26 3.06 11.11
C ARG A 131 12.74 3.15 11.16
N ALA A 132 12.19 3.26 12.37
CA ALA A 132 10.79 3.59 12.61
C ALA A 132 10.71 4.75 13.61
N GLN A 133 9.94 5.78 13.29
CA GLN A 133 9.88 6.99 14.12
C GLN A 133 8.48 7.60 14.13
N TRP A 134 8.02 7.96 15.32
CA TRP A 134 6.83 8.77 15.53
C TRP A 134 7.12 10.24 15.23
N PHE A 135 6.31 10.84 14.36
CA PHE A 135 6.31 12.26 14.05
C PHE A 135 5.04 12.88 14.60
N LYS A 136 5.15 14.04 15.26
CA LYS A 136 3.95 14.84 15.54
C LYS A 136 3.28 15.21 14.23
N LEU A 137 1.95 15.25 14.21
CA LEU A 137 1.20 15.58 13.00
C LEU A 137 1.58 16.94 12.41
N GLU A 138 1.95 17.92 13.26
CA GLU A 138 2.41 19.25 12.85
C GLU A 138 3.72 19.25 12.05
N ASP A 139 4.60 18.26 12.27
CA ASP A 139 5.92 18.15 11.63
C ASP A 139 5.97 17.01 10.59
N ALA A 140 4.90 16.22 10.48
CA ALA A 140 4.88 14.98 9.72
C ALA A 140 4.96 15.20 8.20
N VAL A 141 4.48 16.35 7.71
CA VAL A 141 4.52 16.68 6.28
C VAL A 141 5.96 16.85 5.79
N GLU A 142 6.81 17.47 6.61
CA GLU A 142 8.25 17.66 6.38
C GLU A 142 9.02 16.35 6.58
N GLY A 143 8.57 15.52 7.53
CA GLY A 143 9.19 14.24 7.85
C GLY A 143 9.05 13.19 6.75
N ILE A 144 7.94 13.18 5.99
CA ILE A 144 7.67 12.16 4.96
C ILE A 144 8.31 12.51 3.60
N ARG A 145 8.86 11.49 2.93
CA ARG A 145 9.58 11.60 1.65
C ARG A 145 8.79 12.41 0.61
N PRO A 146 9.36 13.49 0.04
CA PRO A 146 8.67 14.33 -0.93
C PRO A 146 8.38 13.60 -2.24
N ASN A 147 7.35 14.05 -2.97
CA ASN A 147 6.94 13.52 -4.28
C ASN A 147 6.70 11.99 -4.30
N SER A 148 6.33 11.41 -3.16
CA SER A 148 6.07 9.98 -3.01
C SER A 148 4.56 9.67 -2.96
N LEU A 149 4.19 8.43 -3.28
CA LEU A 149 2.82 7.95 -3.09
C LEU A 149 2.40 8.00 -1.62
N ALA A 150 3.32 7.63 -0.71
CA ALA A 150 3.14 7.73 0.72
C ALA A 150 2.73 9.14 1.17
N LYS A 151 3.46 10.17 0.70
CA LYS A 151 3.11 11.58 0.98
C LYS A 151 1.76 11.97 0.39
N ARG A 152 1.41 11.53 -0.83
CA ARG A 152 0.09 11.81 -1.42
C ARG A 152 -1.04 11.23 -0.58
N PHE A 153 -0.91 10.00 -0.09
CA PHE A 153 -1.90 9.40 0.80
C PHE A 153 -2.01 10.14 2.13
N PHE A 154 -0.88 10.50 2.72
CA PHE A 154 -0.85 11.24 3.98
C PHE A 154 -1.50 12.63 3.86
N MET A 155 -1.18 13.39 2.81
CA MET A 155 -1.80 14.69 2.54
C MET A 155 -3.31 14.56 2.32
N HIS A 156 -3.76 13.58 1.52
CA HIS A 156 -5.19 13.34 1.32
C HIS A 156 -5.92 13.04 2.65
N TRP A 157 -5.28 12.26 3.52
CA TRP A 157 -5.83 11.98 4.84
C TRP A 157 -5.92 13.25 5.70
N LEU A 158 -4.87 14.07 5.75
CA LEU A 158 -4.88 15.35 6.47
C LEU A 158 -6.01 16.27 5.98
N ASP A 159 -6.17 16.40 4.65
CA ASP A 159 -7.22 17.22 4.05
C ASP A 159 -8.61 16.72 4.44
N SER A 160 -8.81 15.40 4.56
CA SER A 160 -10.08 14.79 4.99
C SER A 160 -10.42 15.02 6.46
N LYS A 161 -9.47 15.49 7.29
CA LYS A 161 -9.66 15.79 8.71
C LYS A 161 -9.97 17.26 8.98
N GLN A 162 -9.79 18.13 7.99
CA GLN A 162 -10.14 19.54 8.14
C GLN A 162 -11.67 19.69 8.16
N PRO A 163 -12.22 20.52 9.07
CA PRO A 163 -13.66 20.71 9.22
C PRO A 163 -14.33 21.37 8.01
#